data_AF-A0A415N601-F1
#
_entry.id   AF-A0A415N601-F1
#
_cell.length_a   1.000
_cell.length_b   1.000
_cell.length_c   1.000
_cell.angle_alpha   90.00
_cell.angle_beta   90.00
_cell.angle_gamma   90.00
#
_symmetry.space_group_name_H-M   'P 1'
#
loop_
_entity.id
_entity.type
_entity.pdbx_description
1 polymer ?
#
loop_
_entity_poly.entity_id
_entity_poly.type
_entity_poly.pdbx_seq_one_letter_code
_entity_poly.pdbx_strand_id
1 'polypeptide(L)' 'MAVKLIDIKRTYSGGGMCLKLLADSKEDTLPTLIADVPGLTGAGSITPGSICCTPALDMCVMGNNGQWGPWL' A
#
# COMPACT_ATOMS: atom_id res chain seq x y z
N MET A 1 13.05 -0.79 6.76
CA MET A 1 13.11 -1.38 5.40
C MET A 1 12.04 -0.71 4.57
N ALA A 2 12.24 -0.56 3.26
CA ALA A 2 11.43 0.34 2.43
C ALA A 2 10.44 -0.46 1.58
N VAL A 3 9.14 -0.29 1.84
CA VAL A 3 8.07 -0.88 1.03
C VAL A 3 8.12 -0.30 -0.38
N LYS A 4 8.21 -1.17 -1.39
CA LYS A 4 8.35 -0.78 -2.80
C LYS A 4 7.02 -0.82 -3.53
N LEU A 5 6.83 0.11 -4.47
CA LEU A 5 5.69 0.08 -5.39
C LEU A 5 5.89 -0.98 -6.47
N ILE A 6 4.89 -1.85 -6.65
CA ILE A 6 4.80 -2.77 -7.80
C ILE A 6 3.87 -2.19 -8.88
N ASP A 7 2.66 -1.81 -8.47
CA ASP A 7 1.62 -1.37 -9.40
C ASP A 7 0.71 -0.32 -8.75
N ILE A 8 0.07 0.49 -9.59
CA ILE A 8 -0.77 1.59 -9.17
C ILE A 8 -2.01 1.72 -10.07
N LYS A 9 -3.18 1.70 -9.43
CA LYS A 9 -4.44 2.10 -10.04
C LYS A 9 -4.83 3.49 -9.53
N ARG A 10 -4.76 4.48 -10.43
CA ARG A 10 -5.15 5.86 -10.13
C ARG A 10 -6.66 6.02 -10.22
N THR A 11 -7.27 6.58 -9.17
CA THR A 11 -8.72 6.85 -9.14
C THR A 11 -8.93 8.36 -9.10
N TYR A 12 -9.18 8.96 -10.27
CA TYR A 12 -9.22 10.42 -10.43
C TYR A 12 -10.37 11.11 -9.67
N SER A 13 -11.43 10.38 -9.31
CA SER A 13 -12.59 10.93 -8.58
C SER A 13 -12.46 10.89 -7.05
N GLY A 14 -11.50 10.14 -6.50
CA GLY A 14 -11.42 9.85 -5.06
C GLY A 14 -10.25 10.49 -4.31
N GLY A 15 -9.36 11.22 -5.00
CA GLY A 15 -8.22 11.89 -4.38
C GLY A 15 -7.14 10.95 -3.79
N GLY A 16 -7.12 9.68 -4.19
CA GLY A 16 -6.18 8.68 -3.69
C GLY A 16 -5.78 7.64 -4.75
N MET A 17 -4.87 6.75 -4.36
CA MET A 17 -4.29 5.74 -5.24
C MET A 17 -4.43 4.35 -4.62
N CYS A 18 -4.90 3.38 -5.40
CA CYS A 18 -4.91 1.98 -4.99
C CYS A 18 -3.60 1.34 -5.44
N LEU A 19 -2.84 0.79 -4.48
CA LEU A 19 -1.46 0.36 -4.69
C LEU A 19 -1.31 -1.15 -4.53
N LYS A 20 -0.41 -1.73 -5.33
CA LYS A 20 0.20 -3.03 -5.06
C LYS A 20 1.64 -2.81 -4.62
N LEU A 21 1.99 -3.32 -3.44
CA LEU A 21 3.25 -3.05 -2.77
C LEU A 21 4.03 -4.33 -2.45
N LEU A 22 5.34 -4.21 -2.34
CA LEU A 22 6.27 -5.27 -1.90
C LEU A 22 7.01 -4.81 -0.63
N ALA A 23 6.75 -5.47 0.48
CA ALA A 23 7.54 -5.34 1.71
C ALA A 23 8.66 -6.40 1.73
N ASP A 24 9.73 -6.17 2.48
CA ASP A 24 10.78 -7.16 2.67
C ASP A 24 10.32 -8.24 3.68
N SER A 25 9.53 -7.86 4.68
CA SER A 25 8.98 -8.78 5.71
C SER A 25 7.67 -8.30 6.35
N LYS A 26 7.05 -9.15 7.19
CA LYS A 26 5.85 -8.77 7.98
C LYS A 26 6.11 -7.68 9.03
N GLU A 27 7.37 -7.49 9.41
CA GLU A 27 7.78 -6.50 10.41
C GLU A 27 7.84 -5.08 9.84
N ASP A 28 7.72 -4.94 8.51
CA ASP A 28 7.71 -3.64 7.85
C ASP A 28 6.44 -2.85 8.15
N THR A 29 6.62 -1.57 8.48
CA THR A 29 5.52 -0.63 8.60
C THR A 29 4.93 -0.32 7.21
N LEU A 30 3.65 -0.64 7.04
CA LEU A 30 2.95 -0.38 5.79
C LEU A 30 2.52 1.11 5.68
N PRO A 31 2.74 1.76 4.53
CA PRO A 31 2.40 3.17 4.33
C PRO A 31 0.88 3.36 4.29
N THR A 32 0.40 4.52 4.74
CA THR A 32 -1.03 4.90 4.61
C THR A 32 -1.23 6.12 3.74
N LEU A 33 -0.17 6.92 3.53
CA LEU A 33 -0.16 8.07 2.65
C LEU A 33 0.66 7.77 1.40
N ILE A 34 0.29 8.41 0.29
CA ILE A 34 1.01 8.29 -0.98
C ILE A 34 2.46 8.81 -0.85
N ALA A 35 2.65 9.84 -0.03
CA ALA A 35 3.96 10.46 0.20
C ALA A 35 4.96 9.53 0.93
N ASP A 36 4.47 8.49 1.61
CA ASP A 36 5.30 7.52 2.33
C ASP A 36 5.87 6.43 1.39
N VAL A 37 5.41 6.39 0.13
CA VAL A 37 5.82 5.38 -0.85
C VAL A 37 6.93 5.95 -1.74
N PRO A 38 8.16 5.38 -1.69
CA PRO A 38 9.26 5.82 -2.53
C PRO A 38 8.90 5.78 -4.02
N GLY A 39 9.15 6.88 -4.73
CA GLY A 39 8.89 6.99 -6.17
C GLY A 39 7.47 7.46 -6.53
N LEU A 40 6.58 7.65 -5.55
CA LEU A 40 5.31 8.35 -5.78
C LEU A 40 5.40 9.82 -5.40
N THR A 41 4.82 10.66 -6.25
CA THR A 41 4.63 12.09 -6.00
C THR A 41 3.14 12.38 -5.97
N GLY A 42 2.65 12.98 -4.88
CA GLY A 42 1.24 13.32 -4.74
C GLY A 42 0.86 13.53 -3.27
N ALA A 43 -0.32 14.09 -3.07
CA ALA A 43 -0.97 14.19 -1.77
C ALA A 43 -2.19 13.27 -1.75
N GLY A 44 -2.52 12.73 -0.58
CA GLY A 44 -3.69 11.88 -0.38
C GLY A 44 -3.35 10.52 0.23
N SER A 45 -4.42 9.76 0.49
CA SER A 45 -4.34 8.45 1.10
C SER A 45 -4.15 7.34 0.07
N ILE A 46 -3.55 6.25 0.53
CA ILE A 46 -3.67 4.96 -0.13
C ILE A 46 -5.12 4.49 0.08
N THR A 47 -5.77 4.09 -1.01
CA THR A 47 -7.21 3.78 -0.96
C THR A 47 -7.46 2.32 -0.58
N PRO A 48 -8.66 2.01 -0.03
CA PRO A 48 -9.10 0.63 0.19
C PRO A 48 -8.93 -0.28 -1.03
N GLY A 49 -8.68 -1.57 -0.78
CA GLY A 49 -8.38 -2.57 -1.79
C GLY A 49 -6.91 -2.61 -2.23
N SER A 50 -6.05 -1.75 -1.67
CA SER A 50 -4.60 -1.85 -1.83
C SER A 50 -4.08 -3.13 -1.19
N ILE A 51 -3.00 -3.68 -1.76
CA ILE A 51 -2.42 -4.97 -1.34
C ILE A 51 -0.92 -4.80 -1.12
N CYS A 52 -0.39 -5.35 -0.05
CA CYS A 52 1.04 -5.51 0.16
C CYS A 52 1.37 -7.01 0.28
N CYS A 53 2.48 -7.44 -0.31
CA CYS A 53 2.99 -8.79 -0.13
C CYS A 53 4.47 -8.80 0.25
N THR A 54 4.95 -9.91 0.80
CA THR A 54 6.39 -10.18 1.01
C THR A 54 6.90 -11.19 -0.03
N PRO A 55 8.23 -11.37 -0.19
CA PRO A 55 8.80 -12.46 -0.99
C PRO A 55 8.41 -13.85 -0.49
N ALA A 56 8.05 -14.00 0.78
CA ALA A 56 7.58 -15.26 1.37
C ALA A 56 6.09 -15.55 1.08
N LEU A 57 5.44 -14.73 0.22
CA LEU A 57 4.02 -14.81 -0.13
C LEU A 57 3.06 -14.51 1.01
N ASP A 58 3.52 -13.77 2.01
CA ASP A 58 2.60 -13.20 2.99
C ASP A 58 1.82 -12.04 2.37
N MET A 59 0.57 -11.86 2.76
CA MET A 59 -0.29 -10.84 2.14
C MET A 59 -1.08 -10.03 3.16
N CYS A 60 -1.21 -8.74 2.90
CA CYS A 60 -2.06 -7.82 3.64
C CYS A 60 -2.92 -7.01 2.66
N VAL A 61 -4.18 -6.76 3.02
CA VAL A 61 -5.13 -5.98 2.23
C VAL A 61 -5.66 -4.81 3.06
N MET A 62 -5.73 -3.62 2.45
CA MET A 62 -6.32 -2.46 3.08
C MET A 62 -7.85 -2.52 3.03
N GLY A 63 -8.49 -2.49 4.20
CA GLY A 63 -9.94 -2.49 4.34
C GLY A 63 -10.59 -1.14 4.01
N ASN A 64 -11.92 -1.12 3.94
CA ASN A 64 -12.70 0.10 3.68
C ASN A 64 -12.56 1.18 4.76
N ASN A 65 -12.02 0.84 5.93
CA ASN A 65 -11.68 1.78 7.00
C ASN A 65 -10.32 2.49 6.79
N GLY A 66 -9.62 2.22 5.67
CA GLY A 66 -8.31 2.81 5.36
C GLY A 66 -7.16 2.23 6.18
N GLN A 67 -7.38 1.13 6.90
CA GLN A 67 -6.35 0.44 7.66
C GLN A 67 -5.94 -0.86 6.98
N TRP A 68 -4.66 -1.19 7.11
CA TRP A 68 -4.12 -2.49 6.71
C TRP A 68 -4.66 -3.59 7.62
N GLY A 69 -5.11 -4.69 7.01
CA GLY A 69 -5.47 -5.90 7.74
C GLY A 69 -4.26 -6.62 8.35
N PRO A 70 -4.48 -7.75 9.03
CA PRO A 70 -3.37 -8.61 9.45
C PRO A 70 -2.66 -9.19 8.23
N TRP A 71 -1.37 -9.51 8.40
CA TRP A 71 -0.65 -10.37 7.46
C TRP A 71 -1.21 -11.79 7.52
N LEU A 72 -1.54 -12.35 6.36
CA LEU A 72 -1.82 -13.76 6.16
C LEU A 72 -0.55 -14.45 5.70
#